data_AF-A0A2J7QFH2-F1
#
_entry.id   AF-A0A2J7QFH2-F1
#
_cell.length_a   1.000
_cell.length_b   1.000
_cell.length_c   1.000
_cell.angle_alpha   90.00
_cell.angle_beta   90.00
_cell.angle_gamma   90.00
#
_symmetry.space_group_name_H-M   'P 1'
#
loop_
_entity.id
_entity.type
_entity.pdbx_description
1 polymer ?
#
loop_
_entity_poly.entity_id
_entity_poly.type
_entity_poly.pdbx_seq_one_letter_code
_entity_poly.pdbx_strand_id
1 'polypeptide(L)'
;MRIFNVIMIIRRTILSLTALFVLVLTANVYFVYVIVEERSPSIQTNSEVVVSHEDKNVGAPAVRKKVSKPKQTPVYRNATLSATQRIKQKLLELSSNYHKVSLTYKQIVSQLLDDLKLSMEMSTELWGTARKWVGPREIVPKRAPHLGSVLRTLCSTKIIRAENAQHQGTQLKLMLTLLGNQKAVFKPQWYSRSKVIGGPVYAGKDRHNAEVAAFHLSILLGLRRSPLTVGRKVNLRREVMPVATNDLLETFYQEGNNTCFYGVCYFCGPNQPVCAQKDVMEGALVLWLPSKYKLKKHRSPWQRTYKSHTVARWEVDDDYCMRVKAMKLYDPNTGPRLLDLIDAAIFDFLIDNGDRHHYDVFENVTNSMVLLLDNGKGFGNPHRDHLDILAPLYQCCVLRKSTWDRLQLFSGNALSTSLEALLHHSHIAPVLTSLHLKALDRRLLFVFATVEMCFEQHGRKKVLVYDAVR
;
A
#
# COMPACT_ATOMS: atom_id res chain seq x y z
N MET A 1 15.82 13.52 72.43
CA MET A 1 16.39 14.36 71.35
C MET A 1 16.60 13.66 70.00
N ARG A 2 16.93 12.35 69.91
CA ARG A 2 17.24 11.69 68.62
C ARG A 2 16.05 11.43 67.69
N ILE A 3 14.85 11.13 68.21
CA ILE A 3 13.67 10.77 67.39
C ILE A 3 13.09 12.00 66.66
N PHE A 4 13.09 13.17 67.31
CA PHE A 4 12.59 14.42 66.73
C PHE A 4 13.41 14.87 65.51
N ASN A 5 14.74 14.73 65.55
CA ASN A 5 15.61 15.05 64.42
C ASN A 5 15.39 14.11 63.23
N VAL A 6 15.14 12.83 63.46
CA VAL A 6 14.86 11.86 62.38
C VAL A 6 13.53 12.18 61.69
N ILE A 7 12.48 12.50 62.45
CA ILE A 7 11.17 12.88 61.89
C ILE A 7 11.27 14.17 61.08
N MET A 8 12.07 15.15 61.55
CA MET A 8 12.26 16.42 60.85
C MET A 8 13.03 16.25 59.54
N ILE A 9 14.03 15.36 59.51
CA ILE A 9 14.77 15.01 58.29
C ILE A 9 13.85 14.30 57.30
N ILE A 10 13.08 13.30 57.73
CA ILE A 10 12.14 12.56 56.86
C ILE A 10 11.09 13.52 56.26
N ARG A 11 10.53 14.43 57.06
CA ARG A 11 9.59 15.45 56.55
C ARG A 11 10.22 16.35 55.48
N ARG A 12 11.46 16.82 55.68
CA ARG A 12 12.16 17.63 54.68
C ARG A 12 12.44 16.85 53.41
N THR A 13 12.87 15.59 53.51
CA THR A 13 13.13 14.73 52.35
C THR A 13 11.85 14.44 51.57
N ILE A 14 10.73 14.16 52.24
CA ILE A 14 9.43 13.95 51.59
C ILE A 14 8.99 15.23 50.88
N LEU A 15 9.07 16.39 51.54
CA LEU A 15 8.74 17.70 50.94
C LEU A 15 9.57 17.98 49.67
N SER A 16 10.87 17.72 49.71
CA SER A 16 11.77 17.88 48.56
C SER A 16 11.44 16.92 47.42
N LEU A 17 11.11 15.66 47.72
CA LEU A 17 10.70 14.68 46.72
C LEU A 17 9.35 15.03 46.08
N THR A 18 8.38 15.49 46.86
CA THR A 18 7.10 15.97 46.32
C THR A 18 7.26 17.21 45.46
N ALA A 19 8.12 18.16 45.86
CA ALA A 19 8.40 19.35 45.06
C ALA A 19 9.05 18.99 43.72
N LEU A 20 10.02 18.06 43.73
CA LEU A 20 10.66 17.56 42.51
C LEU A 20 9.67 16.82 41.60
N PHE A 21 8.79 15.99 42.18
CA PHE A 21 7.77 15.27 41.41
C PHE A 21 6.77 16.21 40.74
N VAL A 22 6.32 17.25 41.46
CA VAL A 22 5.44 18.29 40.89
C VAL A 22 6.14 19.04 39.77
N LEU A 23 7.43 19.38 39.93
CA LEU A 23 8.20 20.12 38.92
C LEU A 23 8.42 19.29 37.64
N VAL A 24 8.67 17.98 37.78
CA VAL A 24 8.76 17.05 36.65
C VAL A 24 7.40 16.89 35.96
N LEU A 25 6.30 16.81 36.72
CA LEU A 25 4.95 16.74 36.16
C LEU A 25 4.59 18.01 35.39
N THR A 26 4.82 19.19 35.97
CA THR A 26 4.50 20.47 35.30
C THR A 26 5.36 20.68 34.06
N ALA A 27 6.64 20.32 34.09
CA ALA A 27 7.50 20.34 32.91
C ALA A 27 7.01 19.38 31.83
N ASN A 28 6.60 18.16 32.18
CA ASN A 28 6.04 17.21 31.22
C ASN A 28 4.70 17.68 30.63
N VAL A 29 3.80 18.26 31.44
CA VAL A 29 2.55 18.85 30.94
C VAL A 29 2.83 20.03 30.01
N TYR A 30 3.79 20.89 30.36
CA TYR A 30 4.21 22.01 29.51
C TYR A 30 4.80 21.54 28.18
N PHE A 31 5.67 20.52 28.19
CA PHE A 31 6.21 19.94 26.95
C PHE A 31 5.13 19.29 26.09
N VAL A 32 4.15 18.60 26.69
CA VAL A 32 3.00 18.05 25.96
C VAL A 32 2.15 19.18 25.36
N TYR A 33 1.91 20.25 26.12
CA TYR A 33 1.16 21.42 25.66
C TYR A 33 1.87 22.10 24.46
N VAL A 34 3.18 22.35 24.55
CA VAL A 34 3.99 22.92 23.46
C VAL A 34 4.00 22.02 22.22
N ILE A 35 4.13 20.70 22.38
CA ILE A 35 4.07 19.74 21.25
C ILE A 35 2.68 19.71 20.59
N VAL A 36 1.61 19.93 21.37
CA VAL A 36 0.23 20.00 20.86
C VAL A 36 -0.03 21.34 20.16
N GLU A 37 0.53 22.43 20.66
CA GLU A 37 0.36 23.77 20.08
C GLU A 37 1.20 23.95 18.80
N GLU A 38 2.43 23.42 18.73
CA GLU A 38 3.20 23.33 17.47
C GLU A 38 2.53 22.43 16.40
N ARG A 39 1.62 21.54 16.82
CA ARG A 39 0.81 20.69 15.91
C ARG A 39 -0.51 21.33 15.47
N SER A 40 -0.85 22.52 15.95
CA SER A 40 -2.01 23.27 15.49
C SER A 40 -1.55 24.36 14.53
N PRO A 41 -1.55 24.15 13.20
CA PRO A 41 -1.47 25.26 12.28
C PRO A 41 -2.70 26.12 12.49
N SER A 42 -2.48 27.40 12.80
CA SER A 42 -3.48 28.45 12.76
C SER A 42 -4.25 28.35 11.45
N ILE A 43 -5.57 28.17 11.56
CA ILE A 43 -6.48 28.21 10.42
C ILE A 43 -6.55 29.66 9.97
N GLN A 44 -5.67 30.06 9.06
CA GLN A 44 -5.92 31.20 8.20
C GLN A 44 -6.93 30.76 7.13
N THR A 45 -8.21 31.08 7.36
CA THR A 45 -9.24 31.06 6.33
C THR A 45 -8.94 32.14 5.31
N ASN A 46 -8.23 31.78 4.25
CA ASN A 46 -8.44 32.25 2.88
C ASN A 46 -7.36 31.63 1.98
N SER A 47 -7.68 30.49 1.38
CA SER A 47 -6.95 29.98 0.23
C SER A 47 -7.99 29.52 -0.77
N GLU A 48 -8.02 30.15 -1.94
CA GLU A 48 -8.87 29.73 -3.05
C GLU A 48 -8.49 28.29 -3.43
N VAL A 49 -9.31 27.31 -3.02
CA VAL A 49 -9.11 25.90 -3.37
C VAL A 49 -9.58 25.70 -4.80
N VAL A 50 -8.64 25.43 -5.71
CA VAL A 50 -8.96 25.17 -7.11
C VAL A 50 -9.36 23.70 -7.27
N VAL A 51 -10.60 23.45 -7.65
CA VAL A 51 -11.10 22.12 -8.03
C VAL A 51 -10.72 21.85 -9.49
N SER A 52 -10.06 20.73 -9.74
CA SER A 52 -9.73 20.31 -11.11
C SER A 52 -10.98 19.81 -11.86
N HIS A 53 -11.34 20.49 -12.95
CA HIS A 53 -12.36 20.04 -13.90
C HIS A 53 -11.66 19.47 -15.14
N GLU A 54 -11.59 18.14 -15.27
CA GLU A 54 -11.16 17.48 -16.52
C GLU A 54 -12.29 16.59 -17.05
N ASP A 55 -13.25 17.22 -17.75
CA ASP A 55 -14.15 16.53 -18.68
C ASP A 55 -13.68 16.88 -20.10
N LYS A 56 -12.99 15.96 -20.79
CA LYS A 56 -12.71 16.07 -22.23
C LYS A 56 -13.41 14.93 -22.97
N ASN A 57 -14.58 15.24 -23.53
CA ASN A 57 -15.06 14.84 -24.87
C ASN A 57 -16.53 15.22 -25.05
N VAL A 58 -16.84 16.17 -25.95
CA VAL A 58 -17.90 16.19 -26.99
C VAL A 58 -17.85 17.58 -27.64
N GLY A 59 -17.84 17.65 -28.98
CA GLY A 59 -17.49 18.84 -29.75
C GLY A 59 -18.62 19.80 -30.17
N ALA A 60 -18.15 20.98 -30.60
CA ALA A 60 -18.67 21.95 -31.57
C ALA A 60 -19.94 22.80 -31.25
N PRO A 61 -20.07 24.02 -31.84
CA PRO A 61 -20.32 25.23 -31.05
C PRO A 61 -21.69 25.88 -31.31
N ALA A 62 -22.20 26.60 -30.31
CA ALA A 62 -23.23 27.62 -30.52
C ALA A 62 -23.00 28.80 -29.56
N VAL A 63 -22.67 29.94 -30.14
CA VAL A 63 -22.52 31.24 -29.48
C VAL A 63 -23.88 31.74 -29.03
N ARG A 64 -24.08 31.94 -27.72
CA ARG A 64 -25.09 32.87 -27.18
C ARG A 64 -24.55 33.55 -25.92
N LYS A 65 -24.34 34.87 -26.01
CA LYS A 65 -24.04 35.78 -24.90
C LYS A 65 -25.21 35.77 -23.89
N LYS A 66 -24.95 35.48 -22.61
CA LYS A 66 -25.83 35.87 -21.50
C LYS A 66 -25.01 36.29 -20.27
N VAL A 67 -25.14 37.58 -19.97
CA VAL A 67 -25.13 38.30 -18.69
C VAL A 67 -24.54 37.55 -17.49
N SER A 68 -23.43 38.07 -16.97
CA SER A 68 -22.77 37.64 -15.74
C SER A 68 -23.64 37.89 -14.51
N LYS A 69 -24.18 36.82 -13.92
CA LYS A 69 -24.54 36.82 -12.50
C LYS A 69 -23.25 36.72 -11.66
N PRO A 70 -23.20 37.33 -10.47
CA PRO A 70 -22.05 37.18 -9.58
C PRO A 70 -21.82 35.69 -9.28
N LYS A 71 -20.59 35.21 -9.54
CA LYS A 71 -20.17 33.84 -9.22
C LYS A 71 -20.30 33.65 -7.71
N GLN A 72 -21.35 32.95 -7.28
CA GLN A 72 -21.32 32.29 -5.99
C GLN A 72 -20.24 31.21 -6.09
N THR A 73 -19.11 31.43 -5.40
CA THR A 73 -18.11 30.39 -5.18
C THR A 73 -18.83 29.27 -4.42
N PRO A 74 -18.99 28.06 -4.99
CA PRO A 74 -19.61 26.97 -4.24
C PRO A 74 -18.70 26.68 -3.05
N VAL A 75 -19.22 26.86 -1.84
CA VAL A 75 -18.56 26.34 -0.63
C VAL A 75 -18.72 24.83 -0.70
N TYR A 76 -17.79 24.16 -1.39
CA TYR A 76 -17.78 22.71 -1.45
C TYR A 76 -17.55 22.18 -0.03
N ARG A 77 -18.56 21.54 0.56
CA ARG A 77 -18.32 20.69 1.73
C ARG A 77 -17.35 19.60 1.29
N ASN A 78 -16.25 19.45 2.02
CA ASN A 78 -15.22 18.48 1.67
C ASN A 78 -15.77 17.06 1.97
N ALA A 79 -16.21 16.36 0.92
CA ALA A 79 -16.79 15.02 0.97
C ALA A 79 -15.85 14.03 1.71
N THR A 80 -14.55 14.09 1.41
CA THR A 80 -13.53 13.28 2.08
C THR A 80 -13.44 13.59 3.58
N LEU A 81 -13.50 14.86 3.97
CA LEU A 81 -13.45 15.28 5.37
C LEU A 81 -14.69 14.78 6.13
N SER A 82 -15.88 14.93 5.54
CA SER A 82 -17.14 14.43 6.12
C SER A 82 -17.12 12.91 6.28
N ALA A 83 -16.68 12.18 5.25
CA ALA A 83 -16.53 10.72 5.30
C ALA A 83 -15.52 10.31 6.38
N THR A 84 -14.37 10.99 6.47
CA THR A 84 -13.34 10.74 7.49
C THR A 84 -13.89 10.90 8.91
N GLN A 85 -14.66 11.97 9.16
CA GLN A 85 -15.29 12.20 10.46
C GLN A 85 -16.28 11.09 10.81
N ARG A 86 -17.16 10.71 9.87
CA ARG A 86 -18.12 9.62 10.07
C ARG A 86 -17.45 8.27 10.31
N ILE A 87 -16.39 7.94 9.58
CA ILE A 87 -15.62 6.70 9.76
C ILE A 87 -14.96 6.68 11.15
N LYS A 88 -14.36 7.80 11.59
CA LYS A 88 -13.75 7.90 12.92
C LYS A 88 -14.78 7.78 14.04
N GLN A 89 -15.95 8.39 13.87
CA GLN A 89 -17.06 8.21 14.82
C GLN A 89 -17.48 6.75 14.85
N LYS A 90 -17.68 6.12 13.68
CA LYS A 90 -18.11 4.73 13.60
C LYS A 90 -17.11 3.75 14.20
N LEU A 91 -15.82 4.07 14.16
CA LEU A 91 -14.77 3.29 14.81
C LEU A 91 -14.96 3.23 16.33
N LEU A 92 -15.41 4.32 16.97
CA LEU A 92 -15.64 4.37 18.42
C LEU A 92 -16.84 3.50 18.83
N GLU A 93 -17.81 3.34 17.93
CA GLU A 93 -19.03 2.56 18.12
C GLU A 93 -18.91 1.12 17.60
N LEU A 94 -17.72 0.73 17.13
CA LEU A 94 -17.51 -0.54 16.45
C LEU A 94 -17.73 -1.71 17.42
N SER A 95 -18.53 -2.70 17.00
CA SER A 95 -18.84 -3.88 17.83
C SER A 95 -17.58 -4.55 18.38
N SER A 96 -17.62 -4.97 19.65
CA SER A 96 -16.54 -5.73 20.28
C SER A 96 -16.20 -7.03 19.55
N ASN A 97 -17.11 -7.55 18.71
CA ASN A 97 -16.86 -8.73 17.88
C ASN A 97 -15.70 -8.52 16.88
N TYR A 98 -15.45 -7.29 16.41
CA TYR A 98 -14.31 -6.98 15.53
C TYR A 98 -12.94 -7.03 16.24
N HIS A 99 -12.95 -7.06 17.57
CA HIS A 99 -11.76 -7.20 18.41
C HIS A 99 -11.53 -8.64 18.89
N LYS A 100 -12.48 -9.54 18.63
CA LYS A 100 -12.35 -10.97 18.97
C LYS A 100 -11.63 -11.70 17.84
N VAL A 101 -10.73 -12.59 18.22
CA VAL A 101 -10.00 -13.46 17.29
C VAL A 101 -10.93 -14.56 16.78
N SER A 102 -11.03 -14.71 15.46
CA SER A 102 -11.65 -15.89 14.84
C SER A 102 -10.68 -17.08 14.91
N LEU A 103 -11.11 -18.30 15.21
CA LEU A 103 -10.18 -19.46 15.15
C LEU A 103 -9.93 -19.93 13.70
N THR A 104 -10.81 -19.56 12.77
CA THR A 104 -10.79 -20.02 11.38
C THR A 104 -9.60 -19.46 10.58
N TYR A 105 -9.03 -18.31 10.96
CA TYR A 105 -7.84 -17.79 10.24
C TYR A 105 -6.66 -18.76 10.31
N LYS A 106 -6.53 -19.52 11.41
CA LYS A 106 -5.42 -20.47 11.61
C LYS A 106 -5.38 -21.54 10.52
N GLN A 107 -6.54 -22.00 10.05
CA GLN A 107 -6.62 -22.98 8.95
C GLN A 107 -6.10 -22.38 7.63
N ILE A 108 -6.47 -21.13 7.35
CA ILE A 108 -5.99 -20.41 6.16
C ILE A 108 -4.48 -20.19 6.22
N VAL A 109 -3.98 -19.74 7.37
CA VAL A 109 -2.55 -19.49 7.57
C VAL A 109 -1.76 -20.80 7.48
N SER A 110 -2.22 -21.88 8.10
CA SER A 110 -1.58 -23.19 8.01
C SER A 110 -1.46 -23.65 6.55
N GLN A 111 -2.54 -23.58 5.77
CA GLN A 111 -2.50 -23.93 4.35
C GLN A 111 -1.51 -23.06 3.56
N LEU A 112 -1.45 -21.75 3.82
CA LEU A 112 -0.51 -20.86 3.14
C LEU A 112 0.95 -21.15 3.54
N LEU A 113 1.20 -21.47 4.82
CA LEU A 113 2.51 -21.89 5.29
C LEU A 113 2.93 -23.23 4.68
N ASP A 114 1.98 -24.15 4.49
CA ASP A 114 2.23 -25.40 3.79
C ASP A 114 2.58 -25.18 2.32
N ASP A 115 1.87 -24.28 1.62
CA ASP A 115 2.20 -23.89 0.24
C ASP A 115 3.60 -23.25 0.13
N LEU A 116 4.10 -22.62 1.20
CA LEU A 116 5.45 -22.01 1.26
C LEU A 116 6.57 -23.01 1.58
N LYS A 117 6.26 -24.26 1.94
CA LYS A 117 7.27 -25.30 2.13
C LYS A 117 7.90 -25.68 0.78
N LEU A 118 9.15 -26.13 0.83
CA LEU A 118 9.83 -26.67 -0.34
C LEU A 118 9.28 -28.08 -0.61
N SER A 119 8.60 -28.24 -1.74
CA SER A 119 8.00 -29.53 -2.15
C SER A 119 8.75 -30.19 -3.30
N MET A 120 9.63 -29.45 -3.98
CA MET A 120 10.47 -29.92 -5.08
C MET A 120 11.82 -29.20 -5.07
N GLU A 121 12.83 -29.83 -5.67
CA GLU A 121 14.12 -29.19 -5.93
C GLU A 121 13.98 -27.95 -6.83
N MET A 122 14.93 -27.03 -6.67
CA MET A 122 14.97 -25.81 -7.45
C MET A 122 15.29 -26.11 -8.92
N SER A 123 14.42 -25.70 -9.82
CA SER A 123 14.59 -25.92 -11.26
C SER A 123 13.99 -24.77 -12.06
N THR A 124 14.62 -24.45 -13.20
CA THR A 124 14.06 -23.47 -14.17
C THR A 124 12.74 -23.95 -14.79
N GLU A 125 12.42 -25.24 -14.70
CA GLU A 125 11.13 -25.79 -15.13
C GLU A 125 9.96 -25.23 -14.30
N LEU A 126 10.21 -24.80 -13.06
CA LEU A 126 9.20 -24.21 -12.18
C LEU A 126 8.64 -22.89 -12.71
N TRP A 127 9.33 -22.23 -13.65
CA TRP A 127 8.76 -21.11 -14.41
C TRP A 127 7.52 -21.53 -15.20
N GLY A 128 7.51 -22.74 -15.74
CA GLY A 128 6.34 -23.33 -16.40
C GLY A 128 5.15 -23.43 -15.45
N THR A 129 5.38 -23.89 -14.21
CA THR A 129 4.36 -23.96 -13.16
C THR A 129 3.79 -22.58 -12.82
N ALA A 130 4.66 -21.60 -12.53
CA ALA A 130 4.23 -20.24 -12.21
C ALA A 130 3.44 -19.58 -13.37
N ARG A 131 3.84 -19.82 -14.63
CA ARG A 131 3.13 -19.29 -15.81
C ARG A 131 1.73 -19.89 -15.98
N LYS A 132 1.53 -21.16 -15.58
CA LYS A 132 0.23 -21.84 -15.64
C LYS A 132 -0.77 -21.31 -14.59
N TRP A 133 -0.29 -20.76 -13.48
CA TRP A 133 -1.13 -20.18 -12.43
C TRP A 133 -1.86 -18.91 -12.82
N VAL A 134 -1.25 -18.09 -13.68
CA VAL A 134 -1.82 -16.79 -14.04
C VAL A 134 -3.08 -16.97 -14.88
N GLY A 135 -4.20 -16.46 -14.38
CA GLY A 135 -5.51 -16.51 -15.01
C GLY A 135 -6.26 -15.16 -14.95
N PRO A 136 -7.46 -15.07 -15.56
CA PRO A 136 -8.23 -13.82 -15.63
C PRO A 136 -8.56 -13.16 -14.29
N ARG A 137 -8.68 -13.95 -13.21
CA ARG A 137 -9.19 -13.52 -11.90
C ARG A 137 -8.25 -13.78 -10.72
N GLU A 138 -7.10 -14.40 -10.96
CA GLU A 138 -6.05 -14.64 -9.96
C GLU A 138 -4.69 -14.91 -10.64
N ILE A 139 -3.61 -14.53 -9.97
CA ILE A 139 -2.22 -14.78 -10.41
C ILE A 139 -1.68 -16.06 -9.76
N VAL A 140 -2.09 -16.32 -8.50
CA VAL A 140 -1.68 -17.49 -7.72
C VAL A 140 -2.93 -18.24 -7.27
N PRO A 141 -3.12 -19.52 -7.61
CA PRO A 141 -4.34 -20.26 -7.30
C PRO A 141 -4.53 -20.45 -5.79
N LYS A 142 -5.78 -20.72 -5.38
CA LYS A 142 -6.14 -20.93 -3.96
C LYS A 142 -5.26 -21.94 -3.23
N ARG A 143 -4.86 -23.03 -3.91
CA ARG A 143 -3.84 -23.98 -3.44
C ARG A 143 -2.68 -23.95 -4.43
N ALA A 144 -1.50 -23.63 -3.94
CA ALA A 144 -0.28 -23.53 -4.74
C ALA A 144 0.83 -24.37 -4.07
N PRO A 145 0.79 -25.71 -4.14
CA PRO A 145 1.67 -26.60 -3.39
C PRO A 145 3.17 -26.46 -3.74
N HIS A 146 3.50 -25.78 -4.83
CA HIS A 146 4.88 -25.50 -5.26
C HIS A 146 5.28 -24.04 -5.07
N LEU A 147 4.48 -23.23 -4.35
CA LEU A 147 4.75 -21.81 -4.18
C LEU A 147 6.10 -21.57 -3.50
N GLY A 148 6.41 -22.30 -2.42
CA GLY A 148 7.71 -22.26 -1.75
C GLY A 148 8.88 -22.51 -2.70
N SER A 149 8.81 -23.60 -3.49
CA SER A 149 9.85 -23.93 -4.48
C SER A 149 9.97 -22.89 -5.60
N VAL A 150 8.86 -22.33 -6.10
CA VAL A 150 8.89 -21.25 -7.11
C VAL A 150 9.52 -19.98 -6.56
N LEU A 151 9.14 -19.55 -5.35
CA LEU A 151 9.71 -18.36 -4.70
C LEU A 151 11.20 -18.56 -4.39
N ARG A 152 11.59 -19.75 -3.91
CA ARG A 152 13.00 -20.08 -3.69
C ARG A 152 13.80 -20.07 -4.99
N THR A 153 13.23 -20.59 -6.08
CA THR A 153 13.83 -20.54 -7.41
C THR A 153 13.98 -19.08 -7.87
N LEU A 154 12.97 -18.23 -7.67
CA LEU A 154 13.05 -16.79 -7.97
C LEU A 154 14.17 -16.10 -7.19
N CYS A 155 14.33 -16.43 -5.92
CA CYS A 155 15.35 -15.83 -5.07
C CYS A 155 16.79 -16.18 -5.51
N SER A 156 17.07 -17.41 -5.97
CA SER A 156 18.46 -17.86 -6.14
C SER A 156 18.89 -18.15 -7.58
N THR A 157 17.97 -18.08 -8.56
CA THR A 157 18.35 -18.33 -9.96
C THR A 157 19.36 -17.28 -10.44
N LYS A 158 20.39 -17.73 -11.16
CA LYS A 158 21.44 -16.88 -11.75
C LYS A 158 20.84 -15.79 -12.64
N ILE A 159 21.34 -14.57 -12.49
CA ILE A 159 21.05 -13.45 -13.40
C ILE A 159 21.96 -13.59 -14.62
N ILE A 160 21.37 -13.58 -15.82
CA ILE A 160 22.10 -13.72 -17.09
C ILE A 160 22.08 -12.44 -17.93
N ARG A 161 21.22 -11.47 -17.58
CA ARG A 161 21.16 -10.13 -18.16
C ARG A 161 20.53 -9.14 -17.18
N ALA A 162 21.06 -7.93 -17.13
CA ALA A 162 20.50 -6.81 -16.39
C ALA A 162 20.40 -5.56 -17.30
N GLU A 163 19.26 -4.87 -17.26
CA GLU A 163 19.03 -3.66 -18.06
C GLU A 163 18.15 -2.66 -17.30
N ASN A 164 18.20 -1.38 -17.68
CA ASN A 164 17.30 -0.39 -17.12
C ASN A 164 15.84 -0.69 -17.52
N ALA A 165 14.89 -0.69 -16.58
CA ALA A 165 13.47 -0.87 -16.91
C ALA A 165 12.78 0.46 -17.30
N GLN A 166 13.42 1.24 -18.18
CA GLN A 166 13.09 2.64 -18.53
C GLN A 166 11.62 2.86 -18.92
N HIS A 167 11.02 1.91 -19.63
CA HIS A 167 9.64 2.04 -20.13
C HIS A 167 8.55 1.60 -19.13
N GLN A 168 8.93 1.22 -17.91
CA GLN A 168 8.00 0.60 -16.96
C GLN A 168 7.60 1.50 -15.78
N GLY A 169 8.01 2.77 -15.72
CA GLY A 169 7.60 3.69 -14.64
C GLY A 169 8.59 4.83 -14.45
N THR A 170 8.44 5.58 -13.36
CA THR A 170 9.24 6.78 -13.09
C THR A 170 10.38 6.58 -12.08
N GLN A 171 10.32 5.52 -11.27
CA GLN A 171 11.29 5.19 -10.23
C GLN A 171 12.38 4.23 -10.73
N LEU A 172 13.51 4.19 -10.04
CA LEU A 172 14.62 3.27 -10.34
C LEU A 172 14.18 1.81 -10.17
N LYS A 173 14.37 1.04 -11.24
CA LYS A 173 14.21 -0.42 -11.25
C LYS A 173 15.00 -1.03 -12.41
N LEU A 174 15.46 -2.25 -12.20
CA LEU A 174 16.16 -3.03 -13.21
C LEU A 174 15.23 -4.11 -13.75
N MET A 175 15.33 -4.38 -15.04
CA MET A 175 14.82 -5.60 -15.63
C MET A 175 15.93 -6.63 -15.60
N LEU A 176 15.71 -7.74 -14.90
CA LEU A 176 16.63 -8.86 -14.84
C LEU A 176 16.08 -10.01 -15.67
N THR A 177 16.94 -10.64 -16.46
CA THR A 177 16.65 -11.94 -17.08
C THR A 177 17.40 -13.00 -16.28
N LEU A 178 16.65 -13.95 -15.73
CA LEU A 178 17.16 -15.09 -14.99
C LEU A 178 17.41 -16.26 -15.94
N LEU A 179 18.28 -17.18 -15.52
CA LEU A 179 18.49 -18.46 -16.23
C LEU A 179 17.14 -19.15 -16.52
N GLY A 180 16.98 -19.68 -17.73
CA GLY A 180 15.70 -20.13 -18.26
C GLY A 180 14.88 -19.00 -18.91
N ASN A 181 15.51 -17.86 -19.24
CA ASN A 181 14.93 -16.69 -19.91
C ASN A 181 13.71 -16.08 -19.20
N GLN A 182 13.61 -16.28 -17.88
CA GLN A 182 12.51 -15.72 -17.08
C GLN A 182 12.86 -14.29 -16.67
N LYS A 183 12.00 -13.34 -17.07
CA LYS A 183 12.15 -11.93 -16.68
C LYS A 183 11.61 -11.68 -15.27
N ALA A 184 12.22 -10.74 -14.57
CA ALA A 184 11.76 -10.21 -13.29
C ALA A 184 12.23 -8.76 -13.11
N VAL A 185 11.43 -7.94 -12.43
CA VAL A 185 11.80 -6.58 -12.06
C VAL A 185 12.48 -6.58 -10.71
N PHE A 186 13.67 -6.00 -10.63
CA PHE A 186 14.38 -5.78 -9.38
C PHE A 186 14.21 -4.31 -8.93
N LYS A 187 13.64 -4.12 -7.74
CA LYS A 187 13.54 -2.81 -7.08
C LYS A 187 14.54 -2.76 -5.91
N PRO A 188 15.57 -1.89 -5.95
CA PRO A 188 16.60 -1.86 -4.93
C PRO A 188 16.12 -1.24 -3.62
N GLN A 189 16.81 -1.56 -2.53
CA GLN A 189 16.57 -0.96 -1.21
C GLN A 189 17.00 0.51 -1.19
N TRP A 190 16.04 1.42 -1.03
CA TRP A 190 16.31 2.85 -0.84
C TRP A 190 16.45 3.28 0.63
N TYR A 191 15.72 2.61 1.52
CA TYR A 191 15.56 3.04 2.91
C TYR A 191 15.78 1.90 3.89
N SER A 192 16.17 2.22 5.13
CA SER A 192 16.10 1.28 6.25
C SER A 192 14.65 0.93 6.56
N ARG A 193 14.43 -0.23 7.21
CA ARG A 193 13.07 -0.67 7.62
C ARG A 193 12.37 0.30 8.57
N SER A 194 13.13 1.06 9.36
CA SER A 194 12.63 2.03 10.34
C SER A 194 12.38 3.43 9.76
N LYS A 195 12.71 3.68 8.49
CA LYS A 195 12.53 5.00 7.88
C LYS A 195 11.05 5.33 7.78
N VAL A 196 10.63 6.37 8.49
CA VAL A 196 9.31 6.99 8.32
C VAL A 196 9.37 7.98 7.17
N ILE A 197 8.43 7.86 6.23
CA ILE A 197 8.25 8.75 5.09
C ILE A 197 7.27 9.87 5.49
N GLY A 198 7.76 11.11 5.46
CA GLY A 198 6.95 12.32 5.67
C GLY A 198 6.36 12.86 4.36
N GLY A 199 5.55 13.91 4.48
CA GLY A 199 4.91 14.58 3.34
C GLY A 199 3.60 13.91 2.89
N PRO A 200 3.19 14.14 1.63
CA PRO A 200 2.02 13.47 1.04
C PRO A 200 2.15 11.95 1.06
N VAL A 201 1.02 11.22 1.08
CA VAL A 201 1.01 9.75 1.15
C VAL A 201 1.75 9.04 0.00
N TYR A 202 1.91 9.69 -1.15
CA TYR A 202 2.63 9.20 -2.32
C TYR A 202 4.13 9.58 -2.34
N ALA A 203 4.64 10.23 -1.27
CA ALA A 203 6.01 10.72 -1.18
C ALA A 203 7.05 9.59 -1.08
N GLY A 204 8.32 9.98 -1.22
CA GLY A 204 9.48 9.09 -1.14
C GLY A 204 9.67 8.21 -2.38
N LYS A 205 10.74 7.41 -2.37
CA LYS A 205 11.03 6.37 -3.38
C LYS A 205 10.22 5.10 -3.11
N ASP A 206 10.26 4.16 -4.05
CA ASP A 206 9.71 2.82 -3.86
C ASP A 206 10.47 2.08 -2.75
N ARG A 207 9.74 1.48 -1.82
CA ARG A 207 10.24 0.60 -0.76
C ARG A 207 10.15 -0.84 -1.26
N HIS A 208 11.29 -1.48 -1.45
CA HIS A 208 11.33 -2.87 -1.94
C HIS A 208 10.62 -3.84 -0.97
N ASN A 209 10.78 -3.65 0.33
CA ASN A 209 10.13 -4.47 1.35
C ASN A 209 8.59 -4.31 1.34
N ALA A 210 8.06 -3.18 0.86
CA ALA A 210 6.62 -2.99 0.68
C ALA A 210 6.06 -3.89 -0.44
N GLU A 211 6.80 -4.11 -1.54
CA GLU A 211 6.38 -5.04 -2.60
C GLU A 211 6.30 -6.49 -2.10
N VAL A 212 7.30 -6.92 -1.31
CA VAL A 212 7.31 -8.25 -0.69
C VAL A 212 6.11 -8.42 0.24
N ALA A 213 5.90 -7.45 1.15
CA ALA A 213 4.75 -7.47 2.05
C ALA A 213 3.41 -7.44 1.33
N ALA A 214 3.28 -6.64 0.27
CA ALA A 214 2.09 -6.53 -0.55
C ALA A 214 1.73 -7.87 -1.23
N PHE A 215 2.71 -8.60 -1.76
CA PHE A 215 2.49 -9.93 -2.32
C PHE A 215 1.92 -10.91 -1.28
N HIS A 216 2.57 -11.02 -0.12
CA HIS A 216 2.12 -11.92 0.95
C HIS A 216 0.74 -11.50 1.52
N LEU A 217 0.47 -10.20 1.64
CA LEU A 217 -0.84 -9.71 2.04
C LEU A 217 -1.92 -10.03 0.99
N SER A 218 -1.59 -9.94 -0.31
CA SER A 218 -2.53 -10.24 -1.39
C SER A 218 -3.01 -11.70 -1.36
N ILE A 219 -2.11 -12.66 -1.09
CA ILE A 219 -2.49 -14.07 -0.93
C ILE A 219 -3.22 -14.32 0.39
N LEU A 220 -2.81 -13.63 1.47
CA LEU A 220 -3.43 -13.75 2.79
C LEU A 220 -4.88 -13.27 2.78
N LEU A 221 -5.17 -12.16 2.11
CA LEU A 221 -6.52 -11.63 1.91
C LEU A 221 -7.30 -12.36 0.81
N GLY A 222 -6.73 -13.40 0.18
CA GLY A 222 -7.41 -14.16 -0.87
C GLY A 222 -7.64 -13.39 -2.17
N LEU A 223 -7.11 -12.18 -2.30
CA LEU A 223 -7.19 -11.36 -3.51
C LEU A 223 -6.40 -12.00 -4.64
N ARG A 224 -5.14 -12.39 -4.35
CA ARG A 224 -4.26 -13.15 -5.25
C ARG A 224 -4.03 -12.45 -6.61
N ARG A 225 -3.96 -11.11 -6.59
CA ARG A 225 -3.82 -10.26 -7.80
C ARG A 225 -2.47 -9.54 -7.88
N SER A 226 -1.55 -9.85 -6.97
CA SER A 226 -0.17 -9.34 -6.99
C SER A 226 0.79 -10.39 -7.56
N PRO A 227 1.73 -10.01 -8.44
CA PRO A 227 2.76 -10.92 -8.95
C PRO A 227 3.61 -11.52 -7.84
N LEU A 228 4.16 -12.72 -8.10
CA LEU A 228 5.08 -13.37 -7.17
C LEU A 228 6.27 -12.46 -6.91
N THR A 229 6.53 -12.19 -5.63
CA THR A 229 7.57 -11.25 -5.21
C THR A 229 8.38 -11.84 -4.08
N VAL A 230 9.70 -11.77 -4.18
CA VAL A 230 10.64 -12.20 -3.13
C VAL A 230 11.62 -11.09 -2.79
N GLY A 231 12.12 -11.09 -1.55
CA GLY A 231 13.33 -10.36 -1.24
C GLY A 231 14.56 -11.11 -1.71
N ARG A 232 15.51 -10.41 -2.31
CA ARG A 232 16.80 -10.98 -2.75
C ARG A 232 17.94 -10.03 -2.40
N LYS A 233 19.04 -10.59 -1.90
CA LYS A 233 20.34 -9.91 -1.79
C LYS A 233 21.15 -10.29 -3.03
N VAL A 234 21.66 -9.29 -3.74
CA VAL A 234 22.38 -9.44 -5.00
C VAL A 234 23.76 -8.81 -4.86
N ASN A 235 24.81 -9.54 -5.24
CA ASN A 235 26.14 -8.96 -5.35
C ASN A 235 26.25 -8.19 -6.68
N LEU A 236 26.31 -6.86 -6.63
CA LEU A 236 26.30 -6.01 -7.82
C LEU A 236 27.49 -6.30 -8.75
N ARG A 237 28.71 -6.42 -8.20
CA ARG A 237 29.92 -6.67 -8.99
C ARG A 237 29.97 -8.06 -9.61
N ARG A 238 29.41 -9.07 -8.95
CA ARG A 238 29.50 -10.48 -9.39
C ARG A 238 28.28 -10.95 -10.17
N GLU A 239 27.09 -10.42 -9.89
CA GLU A 239 25.83 -10.90 -10.46
C GLU A 239 25.16 -9.91 -11.42
N VAL A 240 25.44 -8.60 -11.32
CA VAL A 240 24.74 -7.57 -12.12
C VAL A 240 25.66 -6.95 -13.16
N MET A 241 26.73 -6.28 -12.73
CA MET A 241 27.64 -5.55 -13.62
C MET A 241 28.20 -6.40 -14.79
N PRO A 242 28.59 -7.68 -14.61
CA PRO A 242 29.12 -8.50 -15.72
C PRO A 242 28.09 -8.85 -16.79
N VAL A 243 26.81 -8.68 -16.51
CA VAL A 243 25.68 -9.00 -17.41
C VAL A 243 24.80 -7.77 -17.69
N ALA A 244 25.27 -6.58 -17.29
CA ALA A 244 24.57 -5.33 -17.48
C ALA A 244 24.70 -4.83 -18.93
N THR A 245 23.68 -4.13 -19.41
CA THR A 245 23.79 -3.32 -20.63
C THR A 245 24.71 -2.12 -20.41
N ASN A 246 25.33 -1.61 -21.47
CA ASN A 246 26.29 -0.49 -21.38
C ASN A 246 25.67 0.74 -20.70
N ASP A 247 24.45 1.11 -21.08
CA ASP A 247 23.71 2.26 -20.51
C ASP A 247 23.43 2.10 -19.00
N LEU A 248 23.27 0.87 -18.51
CA LEU A 248 23.16 0.60 -17.08
C LEU A 248 24.53 0.63 -16.42
N LEU A 249 25.54 0.00 -17.04
CA LEU A 249 26.89 -0.12 -16.51
C LEU A 249 27.56 1.25 -16.31
N GLU A 250 27.34 2.20 -17.22
CA GLU A 250 27.82 3.59 -17.13
C GLU A 250 27.29 4.35 -15.91
N THR A 251 26.22 3.87 -15.29
CA THR A 251 25.66 4.49 -14.08
C THR A 251 26.28 3.99 -12.77
N PHE A 252 27.12 2.95 -12.83
CA PHE A 252 27.79 2.38 -11.66
C PHE A 252 29.05 3.17 -11.32
N TYR A 253 29.29 3.37 -10.03
CA TYR A 253 30.52 3.96 -9.51
C TYR A 253 30.82 3.47 -8.09
N GLN A 254 32.02 3.76 -7.59
CA GLN A 254 32.40 3.48 -6.20
C GLN A 254 32.25 4.72 -5.34
N GLU A 255 31.60 4.56 -4.18
CA GLU A 255 31.52 5.58 -3.15
C GLU A 255 32.12 5.01 -1.85
N GLY A 256 33.38 5.35 -1.60
CA GLY A 256 34.18 4.69 -0.57
C GLY A 256 34.31 3.19 -0.85
N ASN A 257 33.78 2.36 0.06
CA ASN A 257 33.81 0.90 -0.08
C ASN A 257 32.52 0.32 -0.70
N ASN A 258 31.56 1.16 -1.07
CA ASN A 258 30.25 0.73 -1.55
C ASN A 258 30.13 0.88 -3.06
N THR A 259 29.56 -0.14 -3.70
CA THR A 259 29.13 -0.07 -5.10
C THR A 259 27.77 0.63 -5.18
N CYS A 260 27.71 1.74 -5.91
CA CYS A 260 26.50 2.53 -6.11
C CYS A 260 26.11 2.58 -7.58
N PHE A 261 24.83 2.80 -7.85
CA PHE A 261 24.34 3.15 -9.18
C PHE A 261 23.08 4.01 -9.09
N TYR A 262 22.84 4.83 -10.10
CA TYR A 262 21.63 5.64 -10.19
C TYR A 262 20.67 5.16 -11.28
N GLY A 263 21.13 4.33 -12.23
CA GLY A 263 20.34 3.81 -13.35
C GLY A 263 19.74 4.90 -14.24
N VAL A 264 18.87 4.51 -15.15
CA VAL A 264 18.20 5.43 -16.08
C VAL A 264 16.69 5.31 -15.95
N CYS A 265 16.03 6.40 -15.55
CA CYS A 265 14.60 6.54 -15.37
C CYS A 265 14.21 8.03 -15.24
N TYR A 266 12.91 8.35 -15.22
CA TYR A 266 12.44 9.73 -15.13
C TYR A 266 12.96 10.52 -13.91
N PHE A 267 13.12 9.87 -12.75
CA PHE A 267 13.65 10.48 -11.53
C PHE A 267 15.05 9.98 -11.13
N CYS A 268 15.80 9.43 -12.08
CA CYS A 268 17.14 8.89 -11.85
C CYS A 268 18.20 9.91 -12.26
N GLY A 269 19.29 9.96 -11.51
CA GLY A 269 20.45 10.78 -11.84
C GLY A 269 21.53 10.67 -10.78
N PRO A 270 22.75 11.17 -11.06
CA PRO A 270 23.90 11.02 -10.17
C PRO A 270 23.69 11.56 -8.75
N ASN A 271 22.79 12.54 -8.58
CA ASN A 271 22.47 13.14 -7.28
C ASN A 271 21.54 12.27 -6.41
N GLN A 272 21.00 11.18 -6.95
CA GLN A 272 20.08 10.27 -6.24
C GLN A 272 20.46 8.81 -6.53
N PRO A 273 21.66 8.36 -6.12
CA PRO A 273 22.10 6.98 -6.28
C PRO A 273 21.45 6.07 -5.23
N VAL A 274 21.51 4.77 -5.49
CA VAL A 274 21.34 3.74 -4.46
C VAL A 274 22.65 2.99 -4.29
N CYS A 275 23.06 2.80 -3.04
CA CYS A 275 24.36 2.21 -2.69
C CYS A 275 24.17 0.87 -1.98
N ALA A 276 24.93 -0.14 -2.40
CA ALA A 276 25.03 -1.42 -1.73
C ALA A 276 25.80 -1.30 -0.41
N GLN A 277 25.66 -2.29 0.48
CA GLN A 277 26.61 -2.47 1.57
C GLN A 277 27.79 -3.28 1.04
N LYS A 278 28.93 -2.61 0.88
CA LYS A 278 30.03 -3.09 0.03
C LYS A 278 29.50 -3.36 -1.39
N ASP A 279 29.42 -4.62 -1.78
CA ASP A 279 28.90 -5.04 -3.09
C ASP A 279 27.50 -5.67 -3.02
N VAL A 280 26.93 -5.87 -1.82
CA VAL A 280 25.66 -6.58 -1.65
C VAL A 280 24.52 -5.59 -1.50
N MET A 281 23.58 -5.66 -2.44
CA MET A 281 22.35 -4.88 -2.44
C MET A 281 21.14 -5.76 -2.16
N GLU A 282 20.36 -5.38 -1.16
CA GLU A 282 19.03 -5.95 -0.97
C GLU A 282 18.02 -5.29 -1.91
N GLY A 283 17.04 -6.06 -2.37
CA GLY A 283 15.93 -5.54 -3.15
C GLY A 283 14.78 -6.54 -3.23
N ALA A 284 13.72 -6.14 -3.93
CA ALA A 284 12.57 -6.98 -4.22
C ALA A 284 12.64 -7.41 -5.67
N LEU A 285 12.46 -8.70 -5.91
CA LEU A 285 12.42 -9.30 -7.23
C LEU A 285 10.97 -9.73 -7.52
N VAL A 286 10.34 -9.03 -8.46
CA VAL A 286 8.95 -9.23 -8.87
C VAL A 286 8.93 -10.01 -10.18
N LEU A 287 8.34 -11.20 -10.18
CA LEU A 287 8.28 -12.06 -11.35
C LEU A 287 7.49 -11.38 -12.48
N TRP A 288 8.05 -11.36 -13.69
CA TRP A 288 7.36 -10.80 -14.85
C TRP A 288 6.19 -11.70 -15.26
N LEU A 289 5.07 -11.09 -15.60
CA LEU A 289 3.88 -11.81 -16.03
C LEU A 289 4.11 -12.51 -17.39
N PRO A 290 3.43 -13.63 -17.67
CA PRO A 290 3.56 -14.35 -18.93
C PRO A 290 3.25 -13.44 -20.13
N SER A 291 4.03 -13.55 -21.21
CA SER A 291 3.90 -12.71 -22.42
C SER A 291 2.52 -12.75 -23.09
N LYS A 292 1.76 -13.84 -22.90
CA LYS A 292 0.37 -13.96 -23.38
C LYS A 292 -0.58 -12.94 -22.74
N TYR A 293 -0.24 -12.43 -21.54
CA TYR A 293 -1.05 -11.46 -20.81
C TYR A 293 -0.51 -10.05 -21.04
N LYS A 294 -0.94 -9.41 -22.12
CA LYS A 294 -0.69 -7.98 -22.37
C LYS A 294 -1.48 -7.13 -21.38
N LEU A 295 -0.83 -6.11 -20.82
CA LEU A 295 -1.43 -5.21 -19.85
C LEU A 295 -2.07 -4.00 -20.55
N LYS A 296 -3.30 -3.68 -20.15
CA LYS A 296 -3.97 -2.42 -20.49
C LYS A 296 -4.05 -1.55 -19.25
N LYS A 297 -3.45 -0.37 -19.35
CA LYS A 297 -3.45 0.64 -18.30
C LYS A 297 -4.68 1.52 -18.39
N HIS A 298 -5.30 1.81 -17.25
CA HIS A 298 -6.43 2.72 -17.12
C HIS A 298 -6.12 3.77 -16.06
N ARG A 299 -6.62 5.00 -16.25
CA ARG A 299 -6.62 6.04 -15.22
C ARG A 299 -7.60 5.65 -14.12
N SER A 300 -7.16 5.75 -12.86
CA SER A 300 -8.05 5.54 -11.71
C SER A 300 -9.06 6.69 -11.62
N PRO A 301 -10.37 6.44 -11.41
CA PRO A 301 -11.32 7.52 -11.14
C PRO A 301 -10.95 8.31 -9.87
N TRP A 302 -10.39 7.63 -8.87
CA TRP A 302 -9.94 8.24 -7.61
C TRP A 302 -8.47 8.66 -7.65
N GLN A 303 -7.95 9.04 -8.84
CA GLN A 303 -6.61 9.58 -8.95
C GLN A 303 -6.50 10.94 -8.23
N ARG A 304 -5.42 11.13 -7.46
CA ARG A 304 -5.06 12.41 -6.84
C ARG A 304 -4.58 13.43 -7.89
N THR A 305 -4.57 14.71 -7.55
CA THR A 305 -4.08 15.76 -8.46
C THR A 305 -2.56 15.80 -8.58
N TYR A 306 -1.84 15.31 -7.57
CA TYR A 306 -0.37 15.41 -7.42
C TYR A 306 0.15 16.85 -7.43
N LYS A 307 -0.73 17.84 -7.21
CA LYS A 307 -0.41 19.26 -7.19
C LYS A 307 -0.71 19.82 -5.82
N SER A 308 0.21 20.62 -5.28
CA SER A 308 -0.04 21.32 -4.02
C SER A 308 -1.27 22.21 -4.16
N HIS A 309 -2.07 22.30 -3.10
CA HIS A 309 -3.28 23.13 -3.01
C HIS A 309 -4.37 22.86 -4.05
N THR A 310 -4.27 21.79 -4.84
CA THR A 310 -5.30 21.40 -5.82
C THR A 310 -5.96 20.12 -5.35
N VAL A 311 -7.28 20.12 -5.18
CA VAL A 311 -8.04 18.93 -4.79
C VAL A 311 -8.66 18.26 -6.02
N ALA A 312 -8.78 16.94 -5.98
CA ALA A 312 -9.48 16.18 -6.99
C ALA A 312 -10.99 16.28 -6.78
N ARG A 313 -11.78 16.11 -7.85
CA ARG A 313 -13.25 16.17 -7.76
C ARG A 313 -13.83 15.17 -6.76
N TRP A 314 -13.27 13.96 -6.71
CA TRP A 314 -13.72 12.93 -5.75
C TRP A 314 -13.48 13.32 -4.29
N GLU A 315 -12.64 14.31 -4.00
CA GLU A 315 -12.40 14.78 -2.64
C GLU A 315 -13.51 15.70 -2.12
N VAL A 316 -14.30 16.28 -3.03
CA VAL A 316 -15.28 17.34 -2.72
C VAL A 316 -16.71 17.01 -3.17
N ASP A 317 -16.92 16.08 -4.08
CA ASP A 317 -18.22 15.69 -4.62
C ASP A 317 -18.75 14.45 -3.89
N ASP A 318 -19.75 14.61 -3.03
CA ASP A 318 -20.39 13.51 -2.28
C ASP A 318 -21.04 12.47 -3.22
N ASP A 319 -21.44 12.90 -4.42
CA ASP A 319 -22.10 12.08 -5.44
C ASP A 319 -21.11 11.51 -6.47
N TYR A 320 -19.81 11.65 -6.25
CA TYR A 320 -18.77 11.28 -7.22
C TYR A 320 -18.92 9.84 -7.71
N CYS A 321 -19.14 8.88 -6.80
CA CYS A 321 -19.27 7.47 -7.20
C CYS A 321 -20.52 7.21 -8.06
N MET A 322 -21.61 7.97 -7.93
CA MET A 322 -22.76 7.82 -8.82
C MET A 322 -22.38 8.14 -10.27
N ARG A 323 -21.54 9.17 -10.48
CA ARG A 323 -21.00 9.50 -11.81
C ARG A 323 -20.06 8.40 -12.32
N VAL A 324 -19.24 7.83 -11.45
CA VAL A 324 -18.38 6.69 -11.80
C VAL A 324 -19.24 5.49 -12.23
N LYS A 325 -20.26 5.12 -11.45
CA LYS A 325 -21.18 4.00 -11.77
C LYS A 325 -21.94 4.21 -13.08
N ALA A 326 -22.20 5.45 -13.49
CA ALA A 326 -22.84 5.76 -14.77
C ALA A 326 -21.96 5.47 -16.00
N MET A 327 -20.64 5.34 -15.82
CA MET A 327 -19.74 4.93 -16.89
C MET A 327 -19.86 3.42 -17.12
N LYS A 328 -20.08 2.99 -18.37
CA LYS A 328 -20.21 1.56 -18.75
C LYS A 328 -19.11 0.65 -18.20
N LEU A 329 -17.88 1.16 -18.08
CA LEU A 329 -16.73 0.41 -17.56
C LEU A 329 -16.84 0.07 -16.06
N TYR A 330 -17.56 0.88 -15.28
CA TYR A 330 -17.69 0.78 -13.83
C TYR A 330 -19.12 0.49 -13.36
N ASP A 331 -20.06 0.36 -14.29
CA ASP A 331 -21.42 -0.07 -13.98
C ASP A 331 -21.40 -1.46 -13.30
N PRO A 332 -21.94 -1.59 -12.08
CA PRO A 332 -21.99 -2.87 -11.37
C PRO A 332 -22.71 -3.99 -12.16
N ASN A 333 -23.57 -3.65 -13.11
CA ASN A 333 -24.33 -4.61 -13.92
C ASN A 333 -23.54 -5.10 -15.14
N THR A 334 -22.45 -4.44 -15.53
CA THR A 334 -21.68 -4.78 -16.75
C THR A 334 -20.46 -5.63 -16.46
N GLY A 335 -19.91 -5.59 -15.23
CA GLY A 335 -18.75 -6.38 -14.88
C GLY A 335 -18.14 -6.05 -13.50
N PRO A 336 -17.02 -6.71 -13.15
CA PRO A 336 -16.48 -6.68 -11.79
C PRO A 336 -15.61 -5.45 -11.50
N ARG A 337 -15.41 -4.54 -12.47
CA ARG A 337 -14.33 -3.53 -12.41
C ARG A 337 -14.46 -2.60 -11.21
N LEU A 338 -15.66 -2.14 -10.87
CA LEU A 338 -15.86 -1.28 -9.69
C LEU A 338 -15.52 -2.02 -8.39
N LEU A 339 -16.01 -3.26 -8.23
CA LEU A 339 -15.69 -4.07 -7.05
C LEU A 339 -14.20 -4.40 -6.97
N ASP A 340 -13.52 -4.54 -8.10
CA ASP A 340 -12.08 -4.75 -8.13
C ASP A 340 -11.29 -3.51 -7.68
N LEU A 341 -11.77 -2.30 -8.02
CA LEU A 341 -11.20 -1.04 -7.53
C LEU A 341 -11.44 -0.85 -6.03
N ILE A 342 -12.59 -1.29 -5.51
CA ILE A 342 -12.89 -1.22 -4.08
C ILE A 342 -12.02 -2.22 -3.29
N ASP A 343 -11.84 -3.45 -3.78
CA ASP A 343 -10.88 -4.39 -3.20
C ASP A 343 -9.45 -3.81 -3.20
N ALA A 344 -9.05 -3.17 -4.31
CA ALA A 344 -7.73 -2.54 -4.42
C ALA A 344 -7.59 -1.37 -3.44
N ALA A 345 -8.63 -0.57 -3.24
CA ALA A 345 -8.64 0.53 -2.27
C ALA A 345 -8.53 0.06 -0.82
N ILE A 346 -9.20 -1.04 -0.46
CA ILE A 346 -9.05 -1.67 0.86
C ILE A 346 -7.62 -2.17 1.03
N PHE A 347 -7.08 -2.87 0.02
CA PHE A 347 -5.71 -3.35 0.04
C PHE A 347 -4.69 -2.21 0.18
N ASP A 348 -4.85 -1.16 -0.62
CA ASP A 348 -4.01 0.03 -0.59
C ASP A 348 -4.07 0.74 0.75
N PHE A 349 -5.26 0.85 1.35
CA PHE A 349 -5.41 1.48 2.65
C PHE A 349 -4.69 0.70 3.76
N LEU A 350 -4.79 -0.64 3.75
CA LEU A 350 -4.07 -1.48 4.71
C LEU A 350 -2.56 -1.25 4.64
N ILE A 351 -2.00 -1.19 3.42
CA ILE A 351 -0.58 -0.90 3.21
C ILE A 351 -0.26 0.60 3.23
N ASP A 352 -1.23 1.50 3.34
CA ASP A 352 -1.08 2.97 3.21
C ASP A 352 -0.41 3.40 1.89
N ASN A 353 -0.84 2.81 0.78
CA ASN A 353 -0.42 3.18 -0.57
C ASN A 353 -1.41 4.19 -1.18
N GLY A 354 -1.03 5.46 -1.20
CA GLY A 354 -1.85 6.51 -1.80
C GLY A 354 -1.50 6.87 -3.25
N ASP A 355 -0.71 6.04 -3.95
CA ASP A 355 -0.17 6.35 -5.28
C ASP A 355 -0.81 5.54 -6.43
N ARG A 356 -1.99 4.92 -6.21
CA ARG A 356 -2.71 4.18 -7.25
C ARG A 356 -3.47 5.11 -8.23
N HIS A 357 -2.71 5.92 -8.96
CA HIS A 357 -3.23 6.81 -9.99
C HIS A 357 -3.71 6.11 -11.27
N HIS A 358 -3.19 4.91 -11.49
CA HIS A 358 -3.47 4.07 -12.63
C HIS A 358 -3.63 2.65 -12.12
N TYR A 359 -4.31 1.84 -12.91
CA TYR A 359 -4.43 0.43 -12.64
C TYR A 359 -4.38 -0.36 -13.94
N ASP A 360 -3.87 -1.58 -13.85
CA ASP A 360 -3.66 -2.44 -15.01
C ASP A 360 -4.61 -3.64 -14.97
N VAL A 361 -5.05 -4.04 -16.16
CA VAL A 361 -5.83 -5.26 -16.42
C VAL A 361 -5.23 -6.00 -17.61
N PHE A 362 -5.68 -7.22 -17.88
CA PHE A 362 -5.33 -7.91 -19.12
C PHE A 362 -6.18 -7.37 -20.28
N GLU A 363 -5.52 -6.85 -21.33
CA GLU A 363 -6.12 -6.05 -22.41
C GLU A 363 -7.24 -6.75 -23.17
N ASN A 364 -7.10 -8.06 -23.40
CA ASN A 364 -7.99 -8.87 -24.22
C ASN A 364 -8.59 -10.04 -23.42
N VAL A 365 -8.84 -9.84 -22.13
CA VAL A 365 -9.44 -10.84 -21.26
C VAL A 365 -10.71 -10.25 -20.65
N THR A 366 -11.85 -10.80 -21.06
CA THR A 366 -13.17 -10.39 -20.56
C THR A 366 -13.20 -10.50 -19.03
N ASN A 367 -13.70 -9.45 -18.37
CA ASN A 367 -13.79 -9.39 -16.91
C ASN A 367 -12.45 -9.62 -16.18
N SER A 368 -11.31 -9.30 -16.83
CA SER A 368 -10.00 -9.31 -16.18
C SER A 368 -10.02 -8.51 -14.89
N MET A 369 -9.37 -9.08 -13.87
CA MET A 369 -9.13 -8.39 -12.60
C MET A 369 -8.29 -7.14 -12.76
N VAL A 370 -8.50 -6.20 -11.83
CA VAL A 370 -7.50 -5.17 -11.52
C VAL A 370 -6.30 -5.83 -10.85
N LEU A 371 -5.12 -5.67 -11.43
CA LEU A 371 -3.86 -6.17 -10.90
C LEU A 371 -3.36 -5.26 -9.78
N LEU A 372 -2.81 -5.86 -8.72
CA LEU A 372 -2.17 -5.15 -7.61
C LEU A 372 -0.68 -5.01 -7.89
N LEU A 373 -0.36 -4.21 -8.90
CA LEU A 373 1.01 -3.84 -9.30
C LEU A 373 1.47 -2.56 -8.59
N ASP A 374 2.79 -2.37 -8.56
CA ASP A 374 3.51 -1.20 -8.06
C ASP A 374 3.09 -0.77 -6.64
N ASN A 375 3.31 -1.67 -5.66
CA ASN A 375 2.96 -1.44 -4.25
C ASN A 375 4.13 -0.87 -3.44
N GLY A 376 5.25 -0.52 -4.11
CA GLY A 376 6.44 0.06 -3.49
C GLY A 376 6.19 1.39 -2.76
N LYS A 377 5.05 2.05 -3.00
CA LYS A 377 4.65 3.26 -2.28
C LYS A 377 3.91 3.01 -0.96
N GLY A 378 3.66 1.74 -0.61
CA GLY A 378 3.10 1.34 0.67
C GLY A 378 4.11 1.40 1.84
N PHE A 379 3.61 1.14 3.04
CA PHE A 379 4.33 1.06 4.31
C PHE A 379 5.28 2.25 4.55
N GLY A 380 4.83 3.47 4.21
CA GLY A 380 5.64 4.68 4.39
C GLY A 380 5.63 5.22 5.82
N ASN A 381 4.47 5.18 6.48
CA ASN A 381 4.31 5.75 7.81
C ASN A 381 3.42 4.84 8.68
N PRO A 382 3.91 4.28 9.80
CA PRO A 382 3.09 3.44 10.67
C PRO A 382 2.20 4.24 11.63
N HIS A 383 2.38 5.56 11.72
CA HIS A 383 1.71 6.45 12.67
C HIS A 383 0.55 7.25 12.06
N ARG A 384 0.32 7.12 10.76
CA ARG A 384 -0.75 7.82 10.03
C ARG A 384 -1.56 6.84 9.21
N ASP A 385 -2.87 7.09 9.14
CA ASP A 385 -3.81 6.31 8.35
C ASP A 385 -4.57 7.27 7.41
N HIS A 386 -4.32 7.17 6.11
CA HIS A 386 -4.91 8.05 5.11
C HIS A 386 -6.28 7.52 4.65
N LEU A 387 -7.34 7.88 5.39
CA LEU A 387 -8.71 7.37 5.18
C LEU A 387 -9.29 7.73 3.80
N ASP A 388 -8.75 8.74 3.14
CA ASP A 388 -9.15 9.12 1.79
C ASP A 388 -8.81 8.04 0.74
N ILE A 389 -7.87 7.13 1.03
CA ILE A 389 -7.64 5.93 0.19
C ILE A 389 -8.90 5.06 0.12
N LEU A 390 -9.75 5.05 1.16
CA LEU A 390 -11.02 4.30 1.18
C LEU A 390 -12.15 4.99 0.39
N ALA A 391 -11.89 6.08 -0.36
CA ALA A 391 -12.91 6.79 -1.13
C ALA A 391 -13.79 5.89 -2.01
N PRO A 392 -13.24 4.92 -2.77
CA PRO A 392 -14.08 3.98 -3.51
C PRO A 392 -15.07 3.22 -2.62
N LEU A 393 -14.66 2.82 -1.40
CA LEU A 393 -15.53 2.09 -0.49
C LEU A 393 -16.61 2.99 0.12
N TYR A 394 -16.22 4.13 0.73
CA TYR A 394 -17.17 4.96 1.46
C TYR A 394 -18.11 5.77 0.56
N GLN A 395 -17.73 6.03 -0.70
CA GLN A 395 -18.62 6.72 -1.65
C GLN A 395 -19.55 5.76 -2.39
N CYS A 396 -19.05 4.56 -2.75
CA CYS A 396 -19.85 3.63 -3.52
C CYS A 396 -20.73 2.74 -2.67
N CYS A 397 -20.34 2.52 -1.41
CA CYS A 397 -20.98 1.62 -0.45
C CYS A 397 -21.43 0.29 -1.06
N VAL A 398 -20.53 -0.32 -1.85
CA VAL A 398 -20.68 -1.69 -2.35
C VAL A 398 -19.40 -2.45 -2.06
N LEU A 399 -19.50 -3.71 -1.68
CA LEU A 399 -18.37 -4.56 -1.33
C LEU A 399 -18.67 -6.00 -1.72
N ARG A 400 -17.67 -6.65 -2.31
CA ARG A 400 -17.73 -8.07 -2.61
C ARG A 400 -17.90 -8.88 -1.33
N LYS A 401 -18.90 -9.77 -1.31
CA LYS A 401 -19.20 -10.61 -0.14
C LYS A 401 -18.00 -11.46 0.28
N SER A 402 -17.27 -12.06 -0.65
CA SER A 402 -16.08 -12.85 -0.33
C SER A 402 -14.94 -12.01 0.27
N THR A 403 -14.77 -10.76 -0.16
CA THR A 403 -13.81 -9.82 0.45
C THR A 403 -14.23 -9.52 1.89
N TRP A 404 -15.51 -9.18 2.11
CA TRP A 404 -16.02 -8.93 3.46
C TRP A 404 -15.81 -10.12 4.40
N ASP A 405 -16.21 -11.32 3.97
CA ASP A 405 -16.09 -12.53 4.77
C ASP A 405 -14.63 -12.84 5.09
N ARG A 406 -13.73 -12.67 4.11
CA ARG A 406 -12.31 -12.92 4.27
C ARG A 406 -11.66 -11.93 5.24
N LEU A 407 -12.03 -10.65 5.21
CA LEU A 407 -11.53 -9.64 6.16
C LEU A 407 -11.95 -9.98 7.60
N GLN A 408 -13.20 -10.40 7.81
CA GLN A 408 -13.70 -10.75 9.15
C GLN A 408 -12.93 -11.91 9.80
N LEU A 409 -12.32 -12.80 9.02
CA LEU A 409 -11.49 -13.87 9.58
C LEU A 409 -10.27 -13.35 10.33
N PHE A 410 -9.77 -12.16 9.97
CA PHE A 410 -8.56 -11.58 10.55
C PHE A 410 -8.83 -10.52 11.63
N SER A 411 -10.05 -10.49 12.19
CA SER A 411 -10.40 -9.66 13.35
C SER A 411 -9.57 -10.00 14.59
N GLY A 412 -9.51 -9.09 15.55
CA GLY A 412 -8.76 -9.31 16.80
C GLY A 412 -7.24 -9.39 16.63
N ASN A 413 -6.67 -8.56 15.76
CA ASN A 413 -5.23 -8.49 15.47
C ASN A 413 -4.63 -9.72 14.78
N ALA A 414 -5.47 -10.62 14.24
CA ALA A 414 -5.00 -11.80 13.55
C ALA A 414 -4.35 -11.48 12.19
N LEU A 415 -4.64 -10.32 11.57
CA LEU A 415 -4.07 -9.93 10.28
C LEU A 415 -2.55 -9.76 10.36
N SER A 416 -2.07 -8.96 11.33
CA SER A 416 -0.65 -8.70 11.49
C SER A 416 0.14 -9.95 11.85
N THR A 417 -0.34 -10.75 12.82
CA THR A 417 0.30 -12.02 13.23
C THR A 417 0.38 -13.00 12.05
N SER A 418 -0.70 -13.09 11.27
CA SER A 418 -0.73 -13.96 10.09
C SER A 418 0.26 -13.50 9.01
N LEU A 419 0.32 -12.20 8.73
CA LEU A 419 1.25 -11.66 7.75
C LEU A 419 2.70 -11.82 8.21
N GLU A 420 2.99 -11.56 9.49
CA GLU A 420 4.32 -11.73 10.09
C GLU A 420 4.81 -13.17 9.96
N ALA A 421 3.95 -14.17 10.24
CA ALA A 421 4.27 -15.58 10.06
C ALA A 421 4.66 -15.91 8.60
N LEU A 422 3.94 -15.38 7.61
CA LEU A 422 4.29 -15.57 6.20
C LEU A 422 5.61 -14.86 5.83
N LEU A 423 5.81 -13.64 6.33
CA LEU A 423 6.99 -12.82 6.05
C LEU A 423 8.28 -13.38 6.67
N HIS A 424 8.17 -14.19 7.73
CA HIS A 424 9.31 -14.88 8.35
C HIS A 424 10.03 -15.83 7.37
N HIS A 425 9.34 -16.34 6.35
CA HIS A 425 9.94 -17.18 5.31
C HIS A 425 10.71 -16.40 4.22
N SER A 426 10.70 -15.07 4.27
CA SER A 426 11.42 -14.22 3.31
C SER A 426 12.93 -14.20 3.60
N HIS A 427 13.76 -14.25 2.55
CA HIS A 427 15.23 -14.14 2.66
C HIS A 427 15.73 -12.77 3.14
N ILE A 428 14.84 -11.78 3.21
CA ILE A 428 15.14 -10.43 3.71
C ILE A 428 14.39 -10.12 5.02
N ALA A 429 13.94 -11.17 5.73
CA ALA A 429 13.36 -11.00 7.06
C ALA A 429 14.35 -10.29 8.01
N PRO A 430 13.89 -9.35 8.85
CA PRO A 430 12.51 -8.85 8.95
C PRO A 430 12.10 -7.97 7.75
N VAL A 431 10.89 -8.20 7.21
CA VAL A 431 10.35 -7.45 6.06
C VAL A 431 9.64 -6.16 6.51
N LEU A 432 8.87 -6.22 7.59
CA LEU A 432 8.18 -5.07 8.19
C LEU A 432 8.61 -4.90 9.65
N THR A 433 8.49 -3.69 10.19
CA THR A 433 8.66 -3.42 11.62
C THR A 433 7.39 -3.77 12.39
N SER A 434 7.51 -4.00 13.70
CA SER A 434 6.37 -4.21 14.59
C SER A 434 5.38 -3.03 14.59
N LEU A 435 5.85 -1.80 14.33
CA LEU A 435 4.99 -0.62 14.20
C LEU A 435 4.08 -0.72 12.96
N HIS A 436 4.59 -1.18 11.82
CA HIS A 436 3.77 -1.38 10.62
C HIS A 436 2.79 -2.55 10.78
N LEU A 437 3.20 -3.61 11.47
CA LEU A 437 2.32 -4.73 11.80
C LEU A 437 1.14 -4.26 12.68
N LYS A 438 1.39 -3.49 13.74
CA LYS A 438 0.32 -2.89 14.56
C LYS A 438 -0.56 -1.93 13.76
N ALA A 439 0.01 -1.18 12.82
CA ALA A 439 -0.77 -0.28 11.97
C ALA A 439 -1.74 -1.04 11.05
N LEU A 440 -1.37 -2.23 10.55
CA LEU A 440 -2.27 -3.06 9.73
C LEU A 440 -3.55 -3.43 10.47
N ASP A 441 -3.45 -3.88 11.72
CA ASP A 441 -4.63 -4.24 12.50
C ASP A 441 -5.51 -3.02 12.81
N ARG A 442 -4.88 -1.89 13.18
CA ARG A 442 -5.60 -0.62 13.38
C ARG A 442 -6.35 -0.19 12.12
N ARG A 443 -5.72 -0.31 10.95
CA ARG A 443 -6.35 0.00 9.65
C ARG A 443 -7.47 -0.97 9.32
N LEU A 444 -7.34 -2.26 9.65
CA LEU A 444 -8.45 -3.20 9.46
C LEU A 444 -9.71 -2.78 10.22
N LEU A 445 -9.57 -2.23 11.44
CA LEU A 445 -10.71 -1.68 12.18
C LEU A 445 -11.37 -0.49 11.46
N PHE A 446 -10.58 0.39 10.84
CA PHE A 446 -11.13 1.47 10.00
C PHE A 446 -11.86 0.95 8.77
N VAL A 447 -11.41 -0.15 8.16
CA VAL A 447 -12.15 -0.82 7.07
C VAL A 447 -13.49 -1.33 7.60
N PHE A 448 -13.53 -2.01 8.73
CA PHE A 448 -14.78 -2.46 9.34
C PHE A 448 -15.73 -1.31 9.67
N ALA A 449 -15.22 -0.24 10.28
CA ALA A 449 -16.00 0.97 10.56
C ALA A 449 -16.60 1.57 9.28
N THR A 450 -15.84 1.62 8.20
CA THR A 450 -16.32 2.13 6.90
C THR A 450 -17.44 1.26 6.34
N VAL A 451 -17.33 -0.07 6.43
CA VAL A 451 -18.36 -0.98 5.94
C VAL A 451 -19.62 -0.93 6.80
N GLU A 452 -19.48 -0.90 8.13
CA GLU A 452 -20.61 -0.77 9.06
C GLU A 452 -21.36 0.55 8.84
N MET A 453 -20.65 1.66 8.63
CA MET A 453 -21.26 2.93 8.24
C MET A 453 -22.09 2.78 6.95
N CYS A 454 -21.57 2.08 5.93
CA CYS A 454 -22.32 1.81 4.71
C CYS A 454 -23.55 0.91 4.97
N PHE A 455 -23.46 -0.08 5.87
CA PHE A 455 -24.61 -0.92 6.24
C PHE A 455 -25.72 -0.13 6.90
N GLU A 456 -25.39 0.83 7.75
CA GLU A 456 -26.39 1.71 8.39
C GLU A 456 -27.07 2.62 7.39
N GLN A 457 -26.32 3.16 6.42
CA GLN A 457 -26.85 4.10 5.43
C GLN A 457 -27.70 3.42 4.35
N HIS A 458 -27.30 2.24 3.88
CA HIS A 458 -27.89 1.61 2.69
C HIS A 458 -28.49 0.23 2.94
N GLY A 459 -28.26 -0.36 4.11
CA GLY A 459 -28.66 -1.73 4.43
C GLY A 459 -27.69 -2.77 3.89
N ARG A 460 -27.42 -3.80 4.72
CA ARG A 460 -26.45 -4.86 4.44
C ARG A 460 -26.63 -5.57 3.09
N LYS A 461 -27.87 -5.79 2.67
CA LYS A 461 -28.21 -6.46 1.40
C LYS A 461 -27.81 -5.65 0.16
N LYS A 462 -27.81 -4.31 0.24
CA LYS A 462 -27.43 -3.44 -0.90
C LYS A 462 -25.92 -3.23 -0.96
N VAL A 463 -25.25 -3.25 0.18
CA VAL A 463 -23.80 -3.08 0.27
C VAL A 463 -23.08 -4.36 -0.16
N LEU A 464 -23.52 -5.54 0.30
CA LEU A 464 -22.85 -6.79 -0.04
C LEU A 464 -23.30 -7.32 -1.40
N VAL A 465 -22.36 -7.34 -2.34
CA VAL A 465 -22.56 -7.92 -3.67
C VAL A 465 -21.95 -9.31 -3.70
N TYR A 466 -22.77 -10.32 -3.99
CA TYR A 466 -22.30 -11.69 -4.15
C TYR A 466 -21.47 -11.79 -5.42
N ASP A 467 -20.33 -12.49 -5.34
CA ASP A 467 -19.58 -12.83 -6.53
C ASP A 467 -20.52 -13.53 -7.51
N ALA A 468 -20.55 -13.05 -8.75
CA ALA A 468 -21.20 -13.80 -9.81
C ALA A 468 -20.61 -15.21 -9.78
N VAL A 469 -21.47 -16.20 -9.58
CA VAL A 469 -21.09 -17.61 -9.72
C VAL A 469 -20.51 -17.73 -11.12
N ARG A 470 -19.23 -18.12 -11.18
CA ARG A 470 -18.44 -18.18 -12.42
C ARG A 470 -19.11 -19.06 -13.46
#